data_AF-A0AA35T400-F1
#
_entry.id   AF-A0AA35T400-F1
#
_cell.length_a   1.000
_cell.length_b   1.000
_cell.length_c   1.000
_cell.angle_alpha   90.00
_cell.angle_beta   90.00
_cell.angle_gamma   90.00
#
_symmetry.space_group_name_H-M   'P 1'
#
loop_
_entity.id
_entity.type
_entity.pdbx_description
1 polymer ?
#
loop_
_entity_poly.entity_id
_entity_poly.type
_entity_poly.pdbx_seq_one_letter_code
_entity_poly.pdbx_strand_id
1 'polypeptide(L)' 'MVDTERVDFIAAALAPEGTSGEEHRAMMVRERELRVPLGRIAQGDDIARMAAFLSSAESDYMTGLSISVSGGSEMS' A
#
# COMPACT_ATOMS: atom_id res chain seq x y z
N MET A 1 -0.31 3.11 0.12
CA MET A 1 -1.26 2.45 -0.80
C MET A 1 -0.89 0.97 -0.81
N VAL A 2 -1.90 0.10 -0.75
CA VAL A 2 -1.72 -1.36 -0.78
C VAL A 2 -2.48 -1.89 -1.99
N ASP A 3 -1.85 -2.79 -2.75
CA ASP A 3 -2.46 -3.44 -3.90
C ASP A 3 -3.60 -4.35 -3.45
N THR A 4 -4.82 -3.92 -3.73
CA THR A 4 -6.07 -4.56 -3.30
C THR A 4 -7.14 -4.23 -4.32
N GLU A 5 -8.17 -5.07 -4.39
CA GLU A 5 -9.38 -4.84 -5.20
C GLU A 5 -10.04 -3.47 -4.95
N ARG A 6 -9.89 -2.91 -3.74
CA ARG A 6 -10.33 -1.53 -3.43
C ARG A 6 -9.69 -0.47 -4.35
N VAL A 7 -8.45 -0.67 -4.78
CA VAL A 7 -7.76 0.25 -5.69
C VAL A 7 -8.43 0.25 -7.06
N ASP A 8 -8.95 -0.89 -7.50
CA ASP A 8 -9.65 -1.02 -8.78
C ASP A 8 -10.94 -0.20 -8.79
N PHE A 9 -11.73 -0.31 -7.71
CA PHE A 9 -12.96 0.47 -7.56
C PHE A 9 -12.68 1.98 -7.49
N ILE A 10 -11.63 2.39 -6.78
CA ILE A 10 -11.24 3.80 -6.70
C ILE A 10 -10.78 4.29 -8.08
N ALA A 11 -9.97 3.50 -8.79
CA ALA A 11 -9.49 3.87 -10.10
C ALA A 11 -10.63 4.01 -11.12
N ALA A 12 -11.60 3.08 -11.11
CA ALA A 12 -12.78 3.18 -11.94
C ALA A 12 -13.64 4.42 -11.61
N ALA A 13 -13.77 4.76 -10.33
CA ALA A 13 -14.54 5.93 -9.89
C ALA A 13 -13.87 7.27 -10.19
N LEU A 14 -12.53 7.31 -10.26
CA LEU A 14 -11.74 8.51 -10.49
C LEU A 14 -11.22 8.64 -11.93
N ALA A 15 -11.52 7.67 -12.79
CA ALA A 15 -11.04 7.66 -14.17
C ALA A 15 -11.51 8.91 -14.93
N PRO A 16 -10.60 9.65 -15.60
CA PRO A 16 -10.97 10.74 -16.48
C PRO A 16 -11.84 10.27 -17.64
N GLU A 17 -12.67 11.16 -18.20
CA GLU A 17 -13.44 10.86 -19.41
C GLU A 17 -12.53 10.34 -20.53
N GLY A 18 -12.93 9.23 -21.15
CA GLY A 18 -12.16 8.58 -22.21
C GLY A 18 -11.05 7.64 -21.75
N THR A 19 -10.82 7.49 -20.44
CA THR A 19 -9.86 6.52 -19.87
C THR A 19 -10.61 5.37 -19.19
N SER A 20 -10.17 4.13 -19.38
CA SER A 20 -10.74 3.00 -18.63
C SER A 20 -10.26 2.98 -17.17
N GLY A 21 -11.03 2.36 -16.28
CA GLY A 21 -10.63 2.19 -14.87
C GLY A 21 -9.32 1.39 -14.71
N GLU A 22 -9.07 0.41 -15.59
CA GLU A 22 -7.83 -0.38 -15.60
C GLU A 22 -6.61 0.46 -16.00
N GLU A 23 -6.73 1.25 -17.07
CA GLU A 23 -5.67 2.18 -17.49
C GLU A 23 -5.39 3.21 -16.40
N HIS A 24 -6.44 3.77 -15.78
CA HIS A 24 -6.28 4.72 -14.70
C HIS A 24 -5.62 4.07 -13.47
N ARG A 25 -5.99 2.84 -13.13
CA ARG A 25 -5.34 2.06 -12.06
C ARG A 25 -3.85 1.89 -12.34
N ALA A 26 -3.49 1.46 -13.54
CA ALA A 26 -2.09 1.26 -13.92
C ALA A 26 -1.27 2.55 -13.77
N MET A 27 -1.84 3.70 -14.17
CA MET A 27 -1.23 5.01 -13.96
C MET A 27 -1.08 5.34 -12.46
N MET A 28 -2.14 5.18 -11.67
CA MET A 28 -2.11 5.45 -10.23
C MET A 28 -1.05 4.60 -9.49
N VAL A 29 -0.96 3.31 -9.81
CA VAL A 29 0.04 2.41 -9.24
C VAL A 29 1.44 2.90 -9.62
N ARG A 30 1.70 3.11 -10.91
CA ARG A 30 3.01 3.55 -11.40
C ARG A 30 3.45 4.88 -10.77
N GLU A 31 2.56 5.85 -10.67
CA GLU A 31 2.85 7.13 -10.01
C GLU A 31 3.19 6.94 -8.53
N ARG A 32 2.50 6.02 -7.85
CA ARG A 32 2.78 5.72 -6.46
C ARG A 32 4.13 5.03 -6.29
N GLU A 33 4.46 4.05 -7.13
CA GLU A 33 5.75 3.35 -7.10
C GLU A 33 6.93 4.31 -7.22
N LEU A 34 6.84 5.31 -8.10
CA LEU A 34 7.87 6.34 -8.27
C LEU A 34 8.09 7.22 -7.03
N ARG A 35 7.07 7.36 -6.17
CA ARG A 35 7.14 8.16 -4.94
C ARG A 35 7.46 7.33 -3.70
N VAL A 36 7.36 6.00 -3.78
CA VAL A 36 7.74 5.11 -2.67
C VAL A 36 9.25 4.90 -2.73
N PRO A 37 10.03 5.19 -1.67
CA PRO A 37 11.48 4.97 -1.67
C PRO A 37 11.88 3.52 -2.00
N LEU A 38 11.10 2.53 -1.57
CA LEU A 38 11.30 1.12 -1.91
C LEU A 38 11.01 0.78 -3.39
N GLY A 39 10.48 1.73 -4.17
CA GLY A 39 10.23 1.59 -5.61
C GLY A 39 9.05 0.70 -5.99
N ARG A 40 8.21 0.31 -5.03
CA ARG A 40 7.00 -0.49 -5.25
C ARG A 40 5.89 -0.12 -4.28
N ILE A 41 4.63 -0.34 -4.64
CA ILE A 41 3.53 -0.27 -3.67
C ILE A 41 3.56 -1.49 -2.73
N ALA A 42 2.92 -1.37 -1.57
CA ALA A 42 2.75 -2.48 -0.66
C ALA A 42 1.81 -3.52 -1.27
N GLN A 43 2.10 -4.79 -1.02
CA GLN A 43 1.24 -5.93 -1.29
C GLN A 43 0.49 -6.31 -0.01
N GLY A 44 -0.61 -7.06 -0.12
CA GLY A 44 -1.36 -7.55 1.06
C GLY A 44 -0.45 -8.30 2.05
N ASP A 45 0.49 -9.08 1.53
CA ASP A 45 1.47 -9.83 2.31
C ASP A 45 2.38 -8.96 3.17
N ASP A 46 2.72 -7.74 2.74
CA ASP A 46 3.56 -6.84 3.54
C ASP A 46 2.85 -6.46 4.86
N ILE A 47 1.53 -6.23 4.78
CA ILE A 47 0.69 -5.94 5.94
C ILE A 47 0.51 -7.20 6.79
N ALA A 48 0.23 -8.34 6.16
CA ALA A 48 0.01 -9.60 6.85
C ALA A 48 1.25 -10.04 7.66
N ARG A 49 2.46 -9.89 7.10
CA ARG A 49 3.71 -10.23 7.79
C ARG A 49 3.97 -9.33 8.99
N MET A 50 3.70 -8.03 8.89
CA MET A 50 3.82 -7.12 10.03
C MET A 50 2.80 -7.46 11.12
N ALA A 51 1.56 -7.76 10.74
CA ALA A 51 0.52 -8.19 11.68
C ALA A 51 0.87 -9.51 12.36
N ALA A 52 1.44 -10.46 11.62
CA ALA A 52 1.91 -11.74 12.16
C ALA A 52 3.04 -11.53 13.19
N PHE A 53 4.02 -10.67 12.90
CA PHE A 53 5.05 -10.30 13.87
C PHE A 53 4.48 -9.65 15.12
N LEU A 54 3.56 -8.69 14.99
CA LEU A 54 2.95 -8.02 16.16
C LEU A 54 2.05 -8.96 16.99
N SER A 55 1.68 -10.11 16.43
CA SER A 55 0.89 -11.13 17.11
C SER A 55 1.75 -12.26 17.69
N SER A 56 3.07 -12.22 17.49
CA SER A 56 3.98 -13.28 17.89
C SER A 56 4.68 -12.96 19.22
N ALA A 57 5.38 -13.94 19.78
CA ALA A 57 6.11 -13.77 21.05
C ALA A 57 7.31 -12.82 20.89
N GLU A 58 7.83 -12.65 19.67
CA GLU A 58 8.93 -11.75 19.35
C GLU A 58 8.61 -10.27 19.59
N SER A 59 7.32 -9.89 19.72
CA SER A 59 6.90 -8.53 20.01
C SER A 59 6.33 -8.35 21.42
N ASP A 60 6.62 -9.25 22.37
CA ASP A 60 6.02 -9.27 23.72
C ASP A 60 6.19 -7.98 24.53
N TYR A 61 7.25 -7.21 24.27
CA TYR A 61 7.55 -5.94 24.93
C TYR A 61 7.19 -4.71 24.09
N MET A 62 6.47 -4.89 22.97
CA MET A 62 6.05 -3.80 22.09
C MET A 62 4.56 -3.46 22.33
N THR A 63 4.28 -2.22 22.75
CA THR A 63 2.91 -1.73 22.92
C THR A 63 2.82 -0.22 22.75
N GLY A 64 1.64 0.29 22.40
CA GLY A 64 1.39 1.73 22.20
C GLY A 64 2.09 2.34 20.98
N LEU A 65 2.59 1.52 20.06
CA LEU A 65 3.33 1.95 18.87
C LEU A 65 2.45 1.92 17.62
N SER A 66 2.71 2.85 16.70
CA SER A 66 2.20 2.82 15.34
C SER A 66 3.36 2.53 14.38
N ILE A 67 3.35 1.34 13.77
CA ILE A 67 4.42 0.92 12.84
C ILE A 67 4.00 1.20 11.40
N SER A 68 4.78 2.00 10.70
CA SER A 68 4.51 2.35 9.29
C SER A 68 4.97 1.24 8.35
N VAL A 69 4.03 0.61 7.64
CA VAL A 69 4.30 -0.36 6.57
C VAL A 69 4.09 0.31 5.20
N SER A 70 4.94 1.30 4.91
CA SER A 70 4.72 2.24 3.79
C SER A 70 5.80 2.22 2.71
N GLY A 71 6.79 1.33 2.80
CA GLY A 71 7.94 1.34 1.89
C GLY A 71 8.77 2.63 1.96
N GLY A 72 8.66 3.37 3.06
CA GLY A 72 9.36 4.64 3.29
C GLY A 72 8.56 5.90 2.94
N SER A 73 7.31 5.81 2.47
CA SER A 73 6.56 6.99 2.02
C SER A 73 6.14 7.97 3.12
N GLU A 74 6.03 7.55 4.38
CA GLU A 74 5.55 8.41 5.48
C GLU A 74 6.70 9.03 6.30
N MET A 75 7.96 8.73 5.96
CA MET A 75 9.16 9.15 6.70
C MET A 75 10.31 9.48 5.73
N SER A 76 9.99 10.14 4.61
CA SER A 76 10.96 10.59 3.60
C SER A 76 11.53 11.96 3.91
#